data_AF-A0A498PUE9-F1
#
_entry.id   AF-A0A498PUE9-F1
#
_cell.length_a   1.000
_cell.length_b   1.000
_cell.length_c   1.000
_cell.angle_alpha   90.00
_cell.angle_beta   90.00
_cell.angle_gamma   90.00
#
_symmetry.space_group_name_H-M   'P 1'
#
loop_
_entity.id
_entity.type
_entity.pdbx_description
1 polymer ?
#
loop_
_entity_poly.entity_id
_entity_poly.type
_entity_poly.pdbx_seq_one_letter_code
_entity_poly.pdbx_strand_id
1 'polypeptide(L)'
;MAAAGDHITGGAALHEPSTATTVRMRDGEVVITDGPYAEASEVANGFYVLSAADHDEAVKLASMIPASAVQLRQQARVSGL
;
A
#
# COMPACT_ATOMS: atom_id res chain seq x y z
N MET A 1 -10.50 -18.98 -0.34
CA MET A 1 -9.21 -18.26 -0.26
C MET A 1 -8.27 -18.53 -1.43
N ALA A 2 -8.48 -19.56 -2.27
CA ALA A 2 -7.60 -19.81 -3.43
C ALA A 2 -7.74 -18.77 -4.57
N ALA A 3 -8.94 -18.24 -4.84
CA ALA A 3 -9.18 -17.37 -6.01
C ALA A 3 -8.48 -16.00 -5.96
N ALA A 4 -8.26 -15.41 -4.78
CA ALA A 4 -7.52 -14.15 -4.68
C ALA A 4 -6.00 -14.35 -4.80
N GLY A 5 -5.51 -15.53 -4.39
CA GLY A 5 -4.08 -15.84 -4.36
C GLY A 5 -3.42 -15.73 -5.72
N ASP A 6 -4.07 -16.24 -6.77
CA ASP A 6 -3.56 -16.23 -8.14
C ASP A 6 -3.46 -14.82 -8.74
N HIS A 7 -4.24 -13.87 -8.20
CA HIS A 7 -4.22 -12.48 -8.64
C HIS A 7 -3.21 -11.62 -7.86
N ILE A 8 -2.66 -12.10 -6.74
CA ILE A 8 -1.66 -11.35 -5.97
C ILE A 8 -0.30 -11.49 -6.65
N THR A 9 0.19 -10.40 -7.23
CA THR A 9 1.51 -10.35 -7.89
C THR A 9 2.61 -9.83 -6.95
N GLY A 10 2.23 -9.31 -5.78
CA GLY A 10 3.15 -8.86 -4.76
C GLY A 10 2.41 -8.29 -3.55
N GLY A 11 3.16 -7.95 -2.52
CA GLY A 11 2.62 -7.40 -1.29
C GLY A 11 3.52 -7.67 -0.10
N ALA A 12 3.28 -6.95 0.98
CA ALA A 12 3.98 -7.16 2.23
C ALA A 12 3.12 -6.68 3.40
N ALA A 13 3.20 -7.41 4.51
CA ALA A 13 2.86 -6.84 5.81
C ALA A 13 3.95 -5.84 6.19
N LEU A 14 3.55 -4.73 6.82
CA LEU A 14 4.46 -3.75 7.38
C LEU A 14 4.54 -3.94 8.88
N HIS A 15 5.67 -3.54 9.46
CA HIS A 15 5.79 -3.42 10.90
C HIS A 15 4.90 -2.28 11.43
N GLU A 16 4.70 -2.27 12.75
CA GLU A 16 3.90 -1.26 13.41
C GLU A 16 4.35 0.17 13.04
N PRO A 17 3.44 1.16 12.98
CA PRO A 17 3.79 2.53 12.60
C PRO A 17 4.90 3.15 13.46
N SER A 18 5.03 2.69 14.71
CA SER A 18 6.08 3.09 15.66
C SER A 18 7.50 2.75 15.18
N THR A 19 7.67 1.78 14.28
CA THR A 19 8.99 1.39 13.73
C THR A 19 9.35 2.18 12.48
N ALA A 20 8.48 3.07 12.00
CA ALA A 20 8.71 3.82 10.78
C ALA A 20 9.74 4.94 10.99
N THR A 21 10.43 5.30 9.91
CA THR A 21 11.25 6.51 9.82
C THR A 21 10.80 7.30 8.60
N THR A 22 10.48 8.56 8.80
CA THR A 22 10.09 9.48 7.74
C THR A 22 11.30 10.28 7.27
N VAL A 23 11.53 10.27 5.96
CA VAL A 23 12.60 11.04 5.29
C VAL A 23 11.94 12.11 4.44
N ARG A 24 12.33 13.38 4.62
CA ARG A 24 11.79 14.52 3.90
C ARG A 24 12.90 15.36 3.29
N MET A 25 12.75 15.69 2.01
CA MET A 25 13.58 16.72 1.36
C MET A 25 12.96 18.09 1.60
N ARG A 26 13.72 19.04 2.15
CA ARG A 26 13.31 20.42 2.34
C ARG A 26 14.48 21.34 2.01
N ASP A 27 14.28 22.24 1.07
CA ASP A 27 15.29 23.25 0.67
C ASP A 27 16.66 22.65 0.30
N GLY A 28 16.67 21.45 -0.28
CA GLY A 28 17.89 20.72 -0.66
C GLY A 28 18.50 19.89 0.47
N GLU A 29 17.93 19.94 1.68
CA GLU A 29 18.40 19.18 2.84
C GLU A 29 17.49 17.99 3.15
N VAL A 30 18.09 16.95 3.74
CA VAL A 30 17.39 15.76 4.23
C VAL A 30 17.04 15.95 5.70
N VAL A 31 15.74 15.92 6.00
CA VAL A 31 15.22 15.90 7.37
C VAL A 31 14.68 14.51 7.67
N ILE A 32 15.10 13.92 8.79
CA ILE A 32 14.71 12.58 9.23
C ILE A 32 13.95 12.70 10.54
N THR A 33 12.79 12.05 10.63
CA THR A 33 11.98 11.98 11.85
C THR A 33 11.53 10.56 12.11
N ASP A 34 11.45 10.17 13.37
CA ASP A 34 10.86 8.89 13.77
C ASP A 34 9.34 8.93 13.58
N GLY A 35 8.76 7.79 13.25
CA GLY A 35 7.33 7.61 13.04
C GLY A 35 6.88 7.74 11.57
N PRO A 36 5.58 7.48 11.32
CA PRO A 36 5.01 7.43 9.98
C PRO A 36 4.91 8.82 9.35
N TYR A 37 4.83 8.87 8.02
CA TYR A 37 4.75 10.14 7.28
C TYR A 37 3.47 10.92 7.60
N ALA A 38 2.34 10.23 7.69
CA ALA A 38 1.05 10.81 8.04
C ALA A 38 0.70 10.45 9.47
N GLU A 39 0.44 11.46 10.30
CA GLU A 39 -0.24 11.27 11.59
C GLU A 39 -1.73 11.03 11.31
N ALA A 40 -2.04 9.80 10.90
CA ALA A 40 -3.39 9.35 10.63
C ALA A 40 -3.83 8.39 11.73
N SER A 41 -5.11 8.45 12.11
CA SER A 41 -5.72 7.48 13.03
C SER A 41 -5.74 6.06 12.45
N GLU A 42 -5.64 5.94 11.12
CA GLU A 42 -5.57 4.67 10.40
C GLU A 42 -4.30 4.67 9.54
N VAL A 43 -3.31 3.88 9.95
CA VAL A 43 -2.07 3.66 9.19
C VAL A 43 -2.17 2.33 8.47
N ALA A 44 -1.72 2.29 7.21
CA ALA A 44 -1.69 1.05 6.44
C ALA A 44 -0.67 0.07 7.05
N ASN A 45 -1.15 -1.10 7.48
CA ASN A 45 -0.31 -2.17 8.04
C ASN A 45 0.26 -3.12 6.97
N GLY A 46 0.08 -2.78 5.70
CA GLY A 46 0.45 -3.62 4.58
C GLY A 46 -0.16 -3.16 3.27
N PHE A 47 0.23 -3.81 2.19
CA PHE A 47 -0.35 -3.61 0.88
C PHE A 47 -0.33 -4.92 0.07
N TYR A 48 -1.22 -4.99 -0.91
CA TYR A 48 -1.25 -6.03 -1.94
C TYR A 48 -1.14 -5.36 -3.31
N VAL A 49 -0.43 -6.00 -4.22
CA VAL A 49 -0.44 -5.69 -5.65
C VAL A 49 -1.24 -6.78 -6.33
N LEU A 50 -2.30 -6.36 -7.01
CA LEU A 50 -3.25 -7.27 -7.67
C LEU A 50 -3.15 -7.10 -9.18
N SER A 51 -3.17 -8.22 -9.90
CA SER A 51 -3.47 -8.25 -11.33
C SER A 51 -4.97 -8.45 -11.51
N ALA A 52 -5.62 -7.51 -12.18
CA ALA A 52 -7.04 -7.58 -12.53
C ALA A 52 -7.22 -7.09 -13.97
N ALA A 53 -8.17 -7.67 -14.68
CA ALA A 53 -8.56 -7.29 -16.03
C ALA A 53 -9.18 -5.89 -16.06
N ASP A 54 -9.93 -5.52 -15.03
CA ASP A 54 -10.60 -4.23 -14.90
C ASP A 54 -10.79 -3.80 -13.44
N HIS A 55 -11.38 -2.62 -13.25
CA HIS A 55 -11.62 -2.04 -11.93
C HIS A 55 -12.63 -2.86 -11.11
N ASP A 56 -13.66 -3.44 -11.76
CA ASP A 56 -14.70 -4.19 -11.07
C ASP A 56 -14.15 -5.52 -10.52
N GLU A 57 -13.29 -6.19 -11.27
CA GLU A 57 -12.55 -7.35 -10.79
C GLU A 57 -11.62 -6.96 -9.63
N ALA A 58 -10.90 -5.84 -9.74
CA ALA A 58 -10.05 -5.36 -8.65
C ALA A 58 -10.84 -5.08 -7.36
N VAL A 59 -12.04 -4.51 -7.44
CA VAL A 59 -12.93 -4.30 -6.29
C VAL A 59 -13.37 -5.63 -5.67
N LYS A 60 -13.75 -6.62 -6.50
CA LYS A 60 -14.11 -7.96 -6.01
C LYS A 60 -12.94 -8.62 -5.29
N LEU A 61 -11.75 -8.56 -5.87
CA LEU A 61 -10.52 -9.10 -5.25
C LEU A 61 -10.21 -8.40 -3.93
N ALA A 62 -10.26 -7.06 -3.91
CA ALA A 62 -10.02 -6.26 -2.72
C ALA A 62 -11.01 -6.56 -1.58
N SER A 63 -12.28 -6.83 -1.91
CA SER A 63 -13.32 -7.18 -0.92
C SER A 63 -13.09 -8.53 -0.22
N MET A 64 -12.23 -9.38 -0.75
CA MET A 64 -11.88 -10.67 -0.15
C MET A 64 -10.69 -10.58 0.82
N ILE A 65 -10.03 -9.42 0.91
CA ILE A 65 -8.92 -9.20 1.85
C ILE A 65 -9.52 -9.15 3.27
N PRO A 66 -9.02 -9.94 4.23
CA PRO A 66 -9.55 -9.97 5.59
C PRO A 66 -9.07 -8.75 6.41
N ALA A 67 -9.50 -7.55 6.01
CA ALA A 67 -9.23 -6.27 6.67
C ALA A 67 -10.55 -5.49 6.86
N SER A 68 -10.61 -4.60 7.84
CA SER A 68 -11.79 -3.74 8.08
C SER A 68 -12.02 -2.75 6.94
N ALA A 69 -10.94 -2.29 6.29
CA ALA A 69 -10.97 -1.42 5.12
C ALA A 69 -9.70 -1.60 4.27
N VAL A 70 -9.82 -1.36 2.97
CA VAL A 70 -8.69 -1.28 2.04
C VAL A 70 -8.90 -0.09 1.09
N GLN A 71 -7.82 0.65 0.80
CA GLN A 71 -7.83 1.67 -0.23
C GLN A 71 -7.37 1.03 -1.55
N LEU A 72 -8.26 0.98 -2.55
CA LEU A 72 -7.93 0.48 -3.88
C LEU A 72 -7.44 1.62 -4.78
N ARG A 73 -6.25 1.47 -5.36
CA ARG A 73 -5.67 2.44 -6.31
C ARG A 73 -5.06 1.71 -7.49
N GLN A 74 -5.35 2.21 -8.68
CA GLN A 74 -4.68 1.74 -9.90
C GLN A 74 -3.22 2.19 -9.87
N GLN A 75 -2.31 1.28 -10.21
CA GLN A 75 -0.90 1.61 -10.37
C GLN A 75 -0.72 2.55 -11.57
N ALA A 76 -0.04 3.68 -11.35
CA ALA A 76 0.39 4.52 -12.45
C ALA A 76 1.44 3.77 -13.28
N ARG A 77 1.31 3.78 -14.61
CA ARG A 77 2.37 3.29 -15.48
C ARG A 77 3.55 4.24 -15.36
N VAL A 78 4.62 3.80 -14.71
CA VAL A 78 5.90 4.52 -14.73
C VAL A 78 6.56 4.17 -16.07
N SER A 79 6.44 5.08 -17.04
CA SER A 79 7.18 4.99 -18.29
C SER A 79 8.45 5.82 -18.14
N GLY A 80 9.62 5.16 -18.07
CA GLY A 80 10.92 5.84 -18.13
C GLY A 80 11.80 5.75 -16.87
N LEU A 81 12.03 4.55 -16.36
CA LEU A 81 13.31 4.21 -15.72
C LEU A 81 14.12 3.36 -16.68
#